data_AF-A0A328FCS0-F1
#
_entry.id   AF-A0A328FCS0-F1
#
_cell.length_a   1.000
_cell.length_b   1.000
_cell.length_c   1.000
_cell.angle_alpha   90.00
_cell.angle_beta   90.00
_cell.angle_gamma   90.00
#
_symmetry.space_group_name_H-M   'P 1'
#
loop_
_entity.id
_entity.type
_entity.pdbx_description
1 polymer ?
#
loop_
_entity_poly.entity_id
_entity_poly.type
_entity_poly.pdbx_seq_one_letter_code
_entity_poly.pdbx_strand_id
1 'polypeptide(L)'
;MILPLKDIIDLDFFRGLDEKPEMVDTRGFASRDREIFRQIKDGDRLDDAGLIAGWLEHRRLLFSQETGKGGPGAKLPGELFASFYAWITKWAFACGLAAGGLGAYSFLAYHGSRPVNVTLFIAVFIFLPALLCLAAALVGFHQFRSGPAGSGWAGALHRLSMRLFIDKFMGRLQKWAAPVQKHFPQLSKDAGDLLHLDTRPFRSILFWPVFIVLSLGALGFSTGALGGTFFRIMVTDMAFGWQSTLLTSGESVHRLVTWMALPWSWVMPDIFVPTLEQIEGSRIVLKEGIVGLASEHLAAWWPFLCMGLLVYALIPRIILVGLARAARTLALARFDLSRPGYQRLLMRMRTPLMGMDIKETGGSRAEFRAPLPRPEPAPVKAKEERSVVMPQPAAILNTSEPKLKPEPEPEPKPAPGLESELKPGPEFRPPILSDETRVKKNTPGALVLGSARGFQENDMEQIRTGLEQQFGIHVTDTVGIHFDFDEDQDQIAAQVKNLGQGPLIVLQEVWQPPIRGLLYYFVQIRECFPDFPLWIVMIQTMDQEEKDVAPSDVNFQVWKSAVNQLNDPLMTIERWVSP
;
A
#
# COMPACT_ATOMS: atom_id res chain seq x y z
N MET A 1 34.23 7.51 21.80
CA MET A 1 33.27 6.38 22.00
C MET A 1 31.94 6.76 21.36
N ILE A 2 31.26 5.85 20.63
CA ILE A 2 29.93 6.13 20.05
C ILE A 2 28.86 5.55 20.98
N LEU A 3 28.04 6.40 21.59
CA LEU A 3 26.91 5.95 22.40
C LEU A 3 25.81 5.36 21.49
N PRO A 4 25.34 4.13 21.73
CA PRO A 4 24.23 3.56 20.98
C PRO A 4 22.94 4.33 21.30
N LEU A 5 21.97 4.28 20.37
CA LEU A 5 20.70 5.00 20.51
C LEU A 5 19.95 4.66 21.81
N LYS A 6 20.02 3.41 22.28
CA LYS A 6 19.42 3.00 23.56
C LYS A 6 20.02 3.75 24.76
N ASP A 7 21.32 4.03 24.74
CA ASP A 7 22.02 4.69 25.85
C ASP A 7 21.72 6.19 25.83
N ILE A 8 21.58 6.79 24.64
CA ILE A 8 21.16 8.19 24.48
C ILE A 8 19.72 8.38 25.01
N ILE A 9 18.84 7.40 24.76
CA ILE A 9 17.47 7.40 25.27
C ILE A 9 17.45 7.29 26.81
N ASP A 10 18.22 6.37 27.39
CA ASP A 10 18.29 6.21 28.85
C ASP A 10 18.89 7.45 29.54
N LEU A 11 19.90 8.06 28.91
CA LEU A 11 20.52 9.30 29.38
C LEU A 11 19.52 10.45 29.44
N ASP A 12 18.69 10.60 28.41
CA ASP A 12 17.67 11.65 28.35
C ASP A 12 16.55 11.40 29.37
N PHE A 13 16.16 10.14 29.56
CA PHE A 13 15.20 9.73 30.58
C PHE A 13 15.67 10.09 32.00
N PHE A 14 16.91 9.72 32.37
CA PHE A 14 17.44 10.06 33.70
C PHE A 14 17.57 11.57 33.91
N ARG A 15 17.91 12.33 32.86
CA ARG A 15 17.92 13.80 32.95
C ARG A 15 16.50 14.36 33.16
N GLY A 16 15.51 13.85 32.44
CA GLY A 16 14.11 14.25 32.62
C GLY A 16 13.59 13.97 34.03
N LEU A 17 14.04 12.89 34.68
CA LEU A 17 13.73 12.63 36.09
C LEU A 17 14.33 13.68 37.03
N ASP A 18 15.55 14.14 36.77
CA ASP A 18 16.26 15.13 37.59
C ASP A 18 15.78 16.59 37.35
N GLU A 19 15.08 16.87 36.25
CA GLU A 19 14.56 18.20 35.88
C GLU A 19 13.10 18.45 36.34
N LYS A 20 12.40 17.45 36.90
CA LYS A 20 11.00 17.60 37.34
C LYS A 20 10.89 18.58 38.53
N PRO A 21 10.00 19.60 38.45
CA PRO A 21 9.94 20.70 39.41
C PRO A 21 9.47 20.32 40.83
N GLU A 22 8.92 19.12 41.03
CA GLU A 22 8.45 18.65 42.34
C GLU A 22 9.58 18.13 43.25
N MET A 23 10.80 17.91 42.73
CA MET A 23 11.95 17.40 43.48
C MET A 23 13.16 18.36 43.43
N VAL A 24 13.01 19.61 43.87
CA VAL A 24 14.13 20.57 43.92
C VAL A 24 15.01 20.31 45.16
N ASP A 25 15.63 19.13 45.24
CA ASP A 25 16.83 18.91 46.05
C ASP A 25 18.07 18.96 45.16
N THR A 26 18.40 20.18 44.71
CA THR A 26 19.55 20.44 43.83
C THR A 26 20.88 19.99 44.46
N ARG A 27 20.95 19.93 45.80
CA ARG A 27 22.14 19.45 46.54
C ARG A 27 22.21 17.93 46.57
N GLY A 28 21.09 17.24 46.71
CA GLY A 28 21.00 15.78 46.63
C GLY A 28 21.49 15.22 45.30
N PHE A 29 21.07 15.82 44.18
CA PHE A 29 21.52 15.39 42.85
C PHE A 29 23.01 15.64 42.60
N ALA A 30 23.51 16.82 42.97
CA ALA A 30 24.94 17.12 42.83
C ALA A 30 25.80 16.17 43.69
N SER A 31 25.34 15.82 44.90
CA SER A 31 26.03 14.88 45.80
C SER A 31 26.06 13.47 45.22
N ARG A 32 24.92 13.00 44.70
CA ARG A 32 24.81 11.72 43.99
C ARG A 32 25.75 11.66 42.78
N ASP A 33 25.70 12.66 41.91
CA ASP A 33 26.50 12.69 40.67
C ASP A 33 28.00 12.75 40.98
N ARG A 34 28.40 13.46 42.04
CA ARG A 34 29.78 13.50 42.52
C ARG A 34 30.25 12.18 43.12
N GLU A 35 29.38 11.48 43.85
CA GLU A 35 29.69 10.17 44.40
C GLU A 35 29.85 9.12 43.28
N ILE A 36 28.98 9.17 42.27
CA ILE A 36 29.12 8.35 41.05
C ILE A 36 30.47 8.63 40.38
N PHE A 37 30.87 9.91 40.26
CA PHE A 37 32.18 10.25 39.69
C PHE A 37 33.36 9.63 40.45
N ARG A 38 33.28 9.54 41.78
CA ARG A 38 34.32 8.90 42.61
C ARG A 38 34.39 7.38 42.44
N GLN A 39 33.26 6.75 42.13
CA GLN A 39 33.17 5.30 41.93
C GLN A 39 33.65 4.87 40.54
N ILE A 40 33.72 5.79 39.57
CA ILE A 40 34.29 5.55 38.24
C ILE A 40 35.82 5.47 38.35
N LYS A 41 36.36 4.28 38.06
CA LYS A 41 37.81 4.04 38.02
C LYS A 41 38.48 4.90 36.95
N ASP A 42 39.56 5.61 37.31
CA ASP A 42 40.30 6.52 36.43
C ASP A 42 39.44 7.64 35.79
N GLY A 43 38.41 8.13 36.51
CA GLY A 43 37.50 9.19 36.04
C GLY A 43 38.20 10.43 35.47
N ASP A 44 39.31 10.86 36.07
CA ASP A 44 40.08 12.04 35.62
C ASP A 44 40.80 11.84 34.27
N ARG A 45 40.96 10.60 33.81
CA ARG A 45 41.62 10.25 32.53
C ARG A 45 40.63 9.94 31.41
N LEU A 46 39.34 9.85 31.73
CA LEU A 46 38.29 9.53 30.75
C LEU A 46 37.86 10.77 29.99
N ASP A 47 37.66 10.60 28.68
CA ASP A 47 37.01 11.58 27.80
C ASP A 47 35.56 11.85 28.27
N ASP A 48 34.99 12.99 27.90
CA ASP A 48 33.64 13.41 28.31
C ASP A 48 32.59 12.33 27.98
N ALA A 49 32.73 11.66 26.84
CA ALA A 49 31.87 10.55 26.43
C ALA A 49 32.02 9.30 27.34
N GLY A 50 33.23 9.02 27.80
CA GLY A 50 33.52 7.90 28.72
C GLY A 50 32.95 8.15 30.11
N LEU A 51 33.04 9.39 30.60
CA LEU A 51 32.44 9.81 31.86
C LEU A 51 30.91 9.71 31.85
N ILE A 52 30.27 10.17 30.77
CA ILE A 52 28.82 10.05 30.61
C ILE A 52 28.38 8.58 30.55
N ALA A 53 29.14 7.72 29.85
CA ALA A 53 28.86 6.30 29.79
C ALA A 53 28.97 5.63 31.18
N GLY A 54 30.03 5.94 31.94
CA GLY A 54 30.23 5.42 33.29
C GLY A 54 29.16 5.89 34.28
N TRP A 55 28.74 7.16 34.18
CA TRP A 55 27.63 7.70 34.96
C TRP A 55 26.30 7.00 34.64
N LEU A 56 26.04 6.78 33.35
CA LEU A 56 24.81 6.10 32.90
C LEU A 56 24.73 4.68 33.46
N GLU A 57 25.83 3.92 33.44
CA GLU A 57 25.89 2.57 33.99
C GLU A 57 25.61 2.56 35.51
N HIS A 58 26.20 3.48 36.27
CA HIS A 58 25.93 3.61 37.70
C HIS A 58 24.48 4.02 37.98
N ARG A 59 23.89 4.93 37.18
CA ARG A 59 22.46 5.29 37.33
C ARG A 59 21.54 4.13 37.03
N ARG A 60 21.87 3.27 36.06
CA ARG A 60 21.11 2.03 35.80
C ARG A 60 21.17 1.08 36.99
N LEU A 61 22.33 0.94 37.64
CA LEU A 61 22.47 0.12 38.84
C LEU A 61 21.68 0.68 40.02
N LEU A 62 21.76 1.99 40.27
CA LEU A 62 20.98 2.66 41.33
C LEU A 62 19.48 2.52 41.08
N PHE A 63 19.03 2.77 39.85
CA PHE A 63 17.64 2.55 39.48
C PHE A 63 17.23 1.10 39.71
N SER A 64 18.04 0.12 39.32
CA SER A 64 17.76 -1.31 39.55
C SER A 64 17.69 -1.69 41.04
N GLN A 65 18.45 -1.00 41.91
CA GLN A 65 18.44 -1.21 43.35
C GLN A 65 17.23 -0.55 44.02
N GLU A 66 16.92 0.70 43.67
CA GLU A 66 15.73 1.44 44.12
C GLU A 66 14.44 0.68 43.76
N THR A 67 14.47 -0.05 42.64
CA THR A 67 13.31 -0.76 42.12
C THR A 67 13.11 -2.16 42.73
N GLY A 68 14.04 -2.65 43.56
CA GLY A 68 13.99 -3.97 44.18
C GLY A 68 14.20 -5.11 43.17
N LYS A 69 15.19 -5.98 43.43
CA LYS A 69 15.43 -7.20 42.64
C LYS A 69 14.21 -8.14 42.72
N GLY A 70 13.24 -8.08 41.79
CA GLY A 70 12.14 -9.06 41.83
C GLY A 70 10.92 -8.91 40.93
N GLY A 71 10.90 -8.06 39.91
CA GLY A 71 9.82 -8.06 38.92
C GLY A 71 10.36 -8.10 37.49
N PRO A 72 9.81 -8.92 36.56
CA PRO A 72 10.25 -8.99 35.15
C PRO A 72 10.01 -7.68 34.34
N GLY A 73 9.77 -6.55 35.00
CA GLY A 73 9.21 -5.34 34.43
C GLY A 73 10.09 -4.08 34.46
N ALA A 74 11.20 -4.00 35.21
CA ALA A 74 11.99 -2.76 35.27
C ALA A 74 12.97 -2.62 34.08
N LYS A 75 12.48 -2.78 32.84
CA LYS A 75 13.27 -2.48 31.65
C LYS A 75 13.33 -0.97 31.46
N LEU A 76 14.55 -0.45 31.31
CA LEU A 76 14.77 0.96 31.02
C LEU A 76 14.12 1.36 29.69
N PRO A 77 13.70 2.62 29.50
CA PRO A 77 13.07 3.08 28.26
C PRO A 77 13.88 2.79 26.99
N GLY A 78 15.21 2.86 27.06
CA GLY A 78 16.12 2.53 25.97
C GLY A 78 16.15 1.04 25.65
N GLU A 79 16.04 0.17 26.66
CA GLU A 79 15.91 -1.28 26.47
C GLU A 79 14.54 -1.66 25.91
N LEU A 80 13.48 -0.98 26.35
CA LEU A 80 12.13 -1.13 25.81
C LEU A 80 12.11 -0.73 24.34
N PHE A 81 12.67 0.44 24.01
CA PHE A 81 12.82 0.90 22.64
C PHE A 81 13.63 -0.09 21.80
N ALA A 82 14.78 -0.55 22.28
CA ALA A 82 15.62 -1.49 21.54
C ALA A 82 14.91 -2.84 21.29
N SER A 83 14.21 -3.35 22.30
CA SER A 83 13.43 -4.59 22.20
C SER A 83 12.29 -4.46 21.18
N PHE A 84 11.52 -3.37 21.27
CA PHE A 84 10.44 -3.07 20.35
C PHE A 84 10.94 -2.81 18.93
N TYR A 85 12.05 -2.08 18.79
CA TYR A 85 12.70 -1.82 17.51
C TYR A 85 13.19 -3.12 16.85
N ALA A 86 13.78 -4.03 17.61
CA ALA A 86 14.17 -5.34 17.10
C ALA A 86 12.95 -6.16 16.66
N TRP A 87 11.87 -6.11 17.45
CA TRP A 87 10.61 -6.80 17.14
C TRP A 87 9.97 -6.26 15.86
N ILE A 88 9.76 -4.94 15.75
CA ILE A 88 9.13 -4.34 14.56
C ILE A 88 9.99 -4.54 13.31
N THR A 89 11.32 -4.57 13.45
CA THR A 89 12.22 -4.80 12.32
C THR A 89 12.04 -6.21 11.75
N LYS A 90 11.97 -7.23 12.63
CA LYS A 90 11.71 -8.62 12.23
C LYS A 90 10.34 -8.77 11.58
N TRP A 91 9.31 -8.16 12.19
CA TRP A 91 7.95 -8.21 11.66
C TRP A 91 7.79 -7.46 10.34
N ALA A 92 8.40 -6.29 10.19
CA ALA A 92 8.37 -5.55 8.93
C ALA A 92 8.97 -6.40 7.80
N PHE A 93 10.11 -7.05 8.04
CA PHE A 93 10.71 -7.97 7.07
C PHE A 93 9.82 -9.18 6.79
N ALA A 94 9.28 -9.84 7.82
CA ALA A 94 8.41 -11.02 7.67
C ALA A 94 7.10 -10.70 6.93
N CYS A 95 6.43 -9.61 7.28
CA CYS A 95 5.24 -9.13 6.58
C CYS A 95 5.56 -8.75 5.14
N GLY A 96 6.69 -8.08 4.90
CA GLY A 96 7.17 -7.79 3.55
C GLY A 96 7.36 -9.08 2.75
N LEU A 97 8.08 -10.05 3.31
CA LEU A 97 8.35 -11.36 2.70
C LEU A 97 7.06 -12.12 2.36
N ALA A 98 6.10 -12.17 3.28
CA ALA A 98 4.80 -12.77 3.03
C ALA A 98 4.03 -12.02 1.94
N ALA A 99 3.96 -10.69 1.99
CA ALA A 99 3.24 -9.89 1.00
C ALA A 99 3.86 -10.00 -0.40
N GLY A 100 5.19 -10.00 -0.51
CA GLY A 100 5.90 -10.19 -1.78
C GLY A 100 5.72 -11.60 -2.32
N GLY A 101 5.89 -12.62 -1.47
CA GLY A 101 5.76 -14.02 -1.86
C GLY A 101 4.35 -14.39 -2.28
N LEU A 102 3.35 -14.05 -1.45
CA LEU A 102 1.94 -14.28 -1.79
C LEU A 102 1.51 -13.44 -2.98
N GLY A 103 1.98 -12.19 -3.09
CA GLY A 103 1.68 -11.31 -4.22
C GLY A 103 2.19 -11.89 -5.53
N ALA A 104 3.46 -12.30 -5.59
CA ALA A 104 4.05 -12.91 -6.78
C ALA A 104 3.43 -14.28 -7.08
N TYR A 105 3.20 -15.11 -6.07
CA TYR A 105 2.54 -16.41 -6.21
C TYR A 105 1.13 -16.29 -6.78
N SER A 106 0.34 -15.36 -6.24
CA SER A 106 -1.04 -15.10 -6.67
C SER A 106 -1.09 -14.50 -8.07
N PHE A 107 -0.18 -13.57 -8.38
CA PHE A 107 -0.10 -12.98 -9.73
C PHE A 107 0.21 -14.04 -10.79
N LEU A 108 1.06 -15.00 -10.44
CA LEU A 108 1.40 -16.13 -11.30
C LEU A 108 0.37 -17.26 -11.22
N ALA A 109 -0.80 -17.08 -10.58
CA ALA A 109 -1.81 -18.13 -10.53
C ALA A 109 -2.40 -18.41 -11.92
N TYR A 110 -1.78 -19.35 -12.64
CA TYR A 110 -2.22 -19.84 -13.94
C TYR A 110 -3.40 -20.81 -13.78
N HIS A 111 -4.47 -20.58 -14.56
CA HIS A 111 -5.70 -21.37 -14.57
C HIS A 111 -5.93 -22.12 -15.89
N GLY A 112 -4.91 -22.31 -16.73
CA GLY A 112 -5.04 -23.03 -18.02
C GLY A 112 -5.65 -22.19 -19.15
N SER A 113 -6.40 -21.14 -18.84
CA SER A 113 -7.18 -20.37 -19.82
C SER A 113 -6.51 -19.09 -20.33
N ARG A 114 -5.51 -18.54 -19.62
CA ARG A 114 -4.80 -17.31 -20.02
C ARG A 114 -3.32 -17.39 -19.62
N PRO A 115 -2.36 -17.13 -20.54
CA PRO A 115 -0.95 -17.08 -20.21
C PRO A 115 -0.64 -15.91 -19.28
N VAL A 116 0.42 -16.06 -18.48
CA VAL A 116 0.86 -15.03 -17.55
C VAL A 116 1.43 -13.86 -18.34
N ASN A 117 0.88 -12.67 -18.14
CA ASN A 117 1.36 -11.47 -18.81
C ASN A 117 2.66 -10.94 -18.19
N VAL A 118 3.76 -11.12 -18.93
CA VAL A 118 5.10 -10.72 -18.52
C VAL A 118 5.25 -9.20 -18.41
N THR A 119 4.56 -8.41 -19.25
CA THR A 119 4.70 -6.94 -19.21
C THR A 119 4.15 -6.37 -17.91
N LEU A 120 3.00 -6.88 -17.46
CA LEU A 120 2.41 -6.52 -16.17
C LEU A 120 3.29 -6.98 -15.00
N PHE A 121 3.88 -8.18 -15.09
CA PHE A 121 4.79 -8.66 -14.06
C PHE A 121 6.01 -7.74 -13.91
N ILE A 122 6.65 -7.37 -15.03
CA ILE A 122 7.79 -6.46 -15.05
C ILE A 122 7.40 -5.08 -14.50
N ALA A 123 6.25 -4.53 -14.88
CA ALA A 123 5.78 -3.24 -14.38
C ALA A 123 5.57 -3.24 -12.86
N VAL A 124 4.88 -4.25 -12.33
CA VAL A 124 4.45 -4.30 -10.92
C VAL A 124 5.54 -4.76 -9.97
N PHE A 125 6.33 -5.78 -10.34
CA PHE A 125 7.29 -6.41 -9.43
C PHE A 125 8.74 -5.97 -9.66
N ILE A 126 9.06 -5.36 -10.81
CA ILE A 126 10.42 -4.91 -11.14
C ILE A 126 10.48 -3.38 -11.16
N PHE A 127 9.76 -2.73 -12.09
CA PHE A 127 9.86 -1.28 -12.27
C PHE A 127 9.28 -0.48 -11.10
N LEU A 128 8.08 -0.81 -10.62
CA LEU A 128 7.48 -0.09 -9.50
C LEU A 128 8.35 -0.19 -8.22
N PRO A 129 8.84 -1.37 -7.80
CA PRO A 129 9.78 -1.48 -6.67
C PRO A 129 11.10 -0.75 -6.89
N ALA A 130 11.64 -0.74 -8.12
CA ALA A 130 12.84 0.01 -8.47
C ALA A 130 12.63 1.52 -8.37
N LEU A 131 11.52 2.04 -8.89
CA LEU A 131 11.13 3.46 -8.79
C LEU A 131 10.97 3.89 -7.33
N LEU A 132 10.27 3.07 -6.53
CA LEU A 132 10.12 3.32 -5.09
C LEU A 132 11.47 3.23 -4.36
N CYS A 133 12.42 2.44 -4.86
CA CYS A 133 13.77 2.36 -4.30
C CYS A 133 14.55 3.64 -4.59
N LEU A 134 14.46 4.14 -5.82
CA LEU A 134 15.06 5.40 -6.23
C LEU A 134 14.50 6.57 -5.42
N ALA A 135 13.18 6.66 -5.27
CA ALA A 135 12.54 7.67 -4.45
C ALA A 135 13.03 7.63 -2.99
N ALA A 136 13.10 6.44 -2.38
CA ALA A 136 13.64 6.27 -1.04
C ALA A 136 15.13 6.67 -0.93
N ALA A 137 15.94 6.33 -1.93
CA ALA A 137 17.34 6.72 -1.99
C ALA A 137 17.51 8.25 -2.06
N LEU A 138 16.71 8.94 -2.88
CA LEU A 138 16.72 10.41 -2.97
C LEU A 138 16.35 11.06 -1.64
N VAL A 139 15.34 10.53 -0.93
CA VAL A 139 14.95 11.02 0.40
C VAL A 139 16.05 10.79 1.43
N GLY A 140 16.65 9.59 1.45
CA GLY A 140 17.79 9.28 2.32
C GLY A 140 19.01 10.16 2.07
N PHE A 141 19.34 10.37 0.79
CA PHE A 141 20.46 11.24 0.38
C PHE A 141 20.23 12.70 0.74
N HIS A 142 19.02 13.22 0.49
CA HIS A 142 18.66 14.59 0.89
C HIS A 142 18.76 14.76 2.41
N GLN A 143 18.25 13.80 3.19
CA GLN A 143 18.32 13.84 4.64
C GLN A 143 19.77 13.76 5.15
N PHE A 144 20.62 12.97 4.49
CA PHE A 144 22.04 12.87 4.82
C PHE A 144 22.81 14.18 4.58
N ARG A 145 22.51 14.89 3.48
CA ARG A 145 23.21 16.11 3.08
C ARG A 145 22.67 17.38 3.77
N SER A 146 21.34 17.55 3.79
CA SER A 146 20.70 18.82 4.17
C SER A 146 20.16 18.82 5.60
N GLY A 147 20.14 17.68 6.29
CA GLY A 147 19.50 17.54 7.59
C GLY A 147 17.97 17.75 7.56
N PRO A 148 17.30 17.73 8.73
CA PRO A 148 15.83 17.73 8.84
C PRO A 148 15.13 19.04 8.41
N ALA A 149 15.86 20.10 8.04
CA ALA A 149 15.37 21.47 7.98
C ALA A 149 15.13 22.02 6.56
N GLY A 150 15.29 21.20 5.51
CA GLY A 150 15.01 21.65 4.13
C GLY A 150 13.53 21.95 3.89
N SER A 151 13.21 23.06 3.22
CA SER A 151 11.85 23.50 2.86
C SER A 151 11.21 22.74 1.69
N GLY A 152 11.90 21.77 1.08
CA GLY A 152 11.42 21.03 -0.09
C GLY A 152 10.45 19.87 0.21
N TRP A 153 10.03 19.18 -0.86
CA TRP A 153 9.15 18.00 -0.82
C TRP A 153 9.71 16.88 0.07
N ALA A 154 11.03 16.68 0.10
CA ALA A 154 11.70 15.72 0.98
C ALA A 154 11.54 16.09 2.47
N GLY A 155 11.53 17.39 2.79
CA GLY A 155 11.24 17.89 4.12
C GLY A 155 9.76 17.71 4.51
N ALA A 156 8.83 17.89 3.57
CA ALA A 156 7.42 17.61 3.79
C ALA A 156 7.16 16.11 4.02
N LEU A 157 7.78 15.25 3.22
CA LEU A 157 7.71 13.80 3.37
C LEU A 157 8.33 13.34 4.68
N HIS A 158 9.48 13.90 5.07
CA HIS A 158 10.07 13.69 6.39
C HIS A 158 9.14 14.14 7.52
N ARG A 159 8.46 15.30 7.38
CA ARG A 159 7.50 15.76 8.40
C ARG A 159 6.32 14.81 8.54
N LEU A 160 5.75 14.39 7.42
CA LEU A 160 4.62 13.47 7.37
C LEU A 160 5.01 12.08 7.89
N SER A 161 6.11 11.51 7.41
CA SER A 161 6.60 10.20 7.84
C SER A 161 6.95 10.20 9.32
N MET A 162 7.57 11.27 9.82
CA MET A 162 7.92 11.40 11.23
C MET A 162 6.68 11.59 12.09
N ARG A 163 5.67 12.36 11.65
CA ARG A 163 4.41 12.51 12.39
C ARG A 163 3.67 11.17 12.48
N LEU A 164 3.48 10.50 11.35
CA LEU A 164 2.84 9.18 11.31
C LEU A 164 3.64 8.15 12.11
N PHE A 165 4.97 8.21 12.05
CA PHE A 165 5.82 7.35 12.84
C PHE A 165 5.67 7.67 14.33
N ILE A 166 5.95 8.88 14.80
CA ILE A 166 5.82 9.24 16.22
C ILE A 166 4.42 8.89 16.74
N ASP A 167 3.35 9.31 16.08
CA ASP A 167 1.99 9.11 16.57
C ASP A 167 1.63 7.60 16.65
N LYS A 168 1.92 6.81 15.60
CA LYS A 168 1.56 5.39 15.56
C LYS A 168 2.57 4.47 16.26
N PHE A 169 3.86 4.72 16.07
CA PHE A 169 4.95 3.95 16.67
C PHE A 169 5.00 4.20 18.17
N MET A 170 4.95 5.46 18.61
CA MET A 170 5.01 5.77 20.04
C MET A 170 3.74 5.37 20.76
N GLY A 171 2.57 5.56 20.14
CA GLY A 171 1.31 5.05 20.69
C GLY A 171 1.31 3.52 20.85
N ARG A 172 1.94 2.77 19.92
CA ARG A 172 2.12 1.31 20.05
C ARG A 172 3.21 0.92 21.04
N LEU A 173 4.34 1.63 21.06
CA LEU A 173 5.43 1.41 22.02
C LEU A 173 4.92 1.63 23.45
N GLN A 174 4.10 2.66 23.67
CA GLN A 174 3.46 2.92 24.95
C GLN A 174 2.53 1.78 25.37
N LYS A 175 1.68 1.27 24.47
CA LYS A 175 0.84 0.09 24.76
C LYS A 175 1.68 -1.14 25.08
N TRP A 176 2.80 -1.33 24.39
CA TRP A 176 3.74 -2.41 24.64
C TRP A 176 4.49 -2.22 25.98
N ALA A 177 4.75 -0.98 26.37
CA ALA A 177 5.35 -0.59 27.64
C ALA A 177 4.34 -0.46 28.79
N ALA A 178 3.02 -0.48 28.54
CA ALA A 178 1.97 -0.29 29.54
C ALA A 178 2.05 -1.28 30.73
N PRO A 179 2.42 -2.57 30.57
CA PRO A 179 2.62 -3.47 31.70
C PRO A 179 3.75 -3.02 32.62
N VAL A 180 4.80 -2.42 32.05
CA VAL A 180 5.94 -1.84 32.77
C VAL A 180 5.54 -0.51 33.42
N GLN A 181 4.83 0.33 32.68
CA GLN A 181 4.40 1.65 33.13
C GLN A 181 3.39 1.60 34.30
N LYS A 182 2.55 0.55 34.37
CA LYS A 182 1.67 0.30 35.53
C LYS A 182 2.43 0.11 36.84
N HIS A 183 3.67 -0.41 36.79
CA HIS A 183 4.52 -0.58 37.96
C HIS A 183 5.32 0.68 38.30
N PHE A 184 5.41 1.65 37.37
CA PHE A 184 6.21 2.86 37.50
C PHE A 184 5.40 4.10 37.07
N PRO A 185 4.53 4.64 37.93
CA PRO A 185 3.71 5.82 37.62
C PRO A 185 4.53 7.09 37.33
N GLN A 186 5.84 7.06 37.64
CA GLN A 186 6.82 8.09 37.34
C GLN A 186 7.29 8.12 35.87
N LEU A 187 7.03 7.07 35.07
CA LEU A 187 7.05 7.15 33.60
C LEU A 187 5.86 7.99 33.13
N SER A 188 6.11 9.14 32.48
CA SER A 188 5.06 10.09 32.08
C SER A 188 3.98 9.45 31.21
N LYS A 189 2.72 9.84 31.42
CA LYS A 189 1.56 9.30 30.68
C LYS A 189 1.53 9.73 29.21
N ASP A 190 2.28 10.77 28.86
CA ASP A 190 2.34 11.32 27.50
C ASP A 190 3.49 10.73 26.69
N ALA A 191 3.14 10.14 25.56
CA ALA A 191 4.04 9.43 24.65
C ALA A 191 5.20 10.29 24.11
N GLY A 192 4.97 11.59 23.89
CA GLY A 192 6.01 12.54 23.46
C GLY A 192 6.93 13.00 24.59
N ASP A 193 6.41 12.97 25.82
CA ASP A 193 7.07 13.47 27.03
C ASP A 193 7.97 12.40 27.67
N LEU A 194 7.63 11.11 27.48
CA LEU A 194 8.42 9.96 27.94
C LEU A 194 9.87 9.94 27.40
N LEU A 195 10.10 10.65 26.30
CA LEU A 195 11.37 10.68 25.59
C LEU A 195 11.82 12.11 25.21
N HIS A 196 11.16 13.17 25.71
CA HIS A 196 11.36 14.58 25.31
C HIS A 196 11.77 14.75 23.82
N LEU A 197 11.11 14.01 22.93
CA LEU A 197 11.51 13.88 21.51
C LEU A 197 11.16 15.10 20.67
N ASP A 198 10.48 16.07 21.26
CA ASP A 198 10.17 17.35 20.62
C ASP A 198 11.41 18.22 20.39
N THR A 199 12.58 17.80 20.91
CA THR A 199 13.83 18.47 20.57
C THR A 199 14.25 18.11 19.13
N ARG A 200 14.33 19.14 18.27
CA ARG A 200 14.88 19.10 16.88
C ARG A 200 16.05 18.11 16.67
N PRO A 201 17.05 17.98 17.57
CA PRO A 201 18.14 17.03 17.38
C PRO A 201 17.73 15.55 17.42
N PHE A 202 16.78 15.14 18.27
CA PHE A 202 16.36 13.74 18.36
C PHE A 202 15.64 13.28 17.09
N ARG A 203 14.92 14.20 16.44
CA ARG A 203 14.22 13.97 15.17
C ARG A 203 15.16 13.48 14.06
N SER A 204 16.36 14.05 13.97
CA SER A 204 17.35 13.65 12.94
C SER A 204 17.92 12.25 13.18
N ILE A 205 18.04 11.84 14.43
CA ILE A 205 18.64 10.56 14.81
C ILE A 205 17.61 9.44 14.66
N LEU A 206 16.36 9.73 15.02
CA LEU A 206 15.24 8.79 14.93
C LEU A 206 14.78 8.52 13.49
N PHE A 207 15.03 9.43 12.54
CA PHE A 207 14.74 9.20 11.12
C PHE A 207 15.33 7.88 10.59
N TRP A 208 16.62 7.63 10.86
CA TRP A 208 17.32 6.48 10.30
C TRP A 208 16.75 5.13 10.78
N PRO A 209 16.44 4.92 12.08
CA PRO A 209 15.66 3.77 12.54
C PRO A 209 14.37 3.53 11.74
N VAL A 210 13.55 4.57 11.50
CA VAL A 210 12.30 4.45 10.72
C VAL A 210 12.59 4.04 9.28
N PHE A 211 13.53 4.75 8.66
CA PHE A 211 13.92 4.52 7.29
C PHE A 211 14.42 3.08 7.09
N ILE A 212 15.20 2.56 8.03
CA ILE A 212 15.69 1.17 8.02
C ILE A 212 14.54 0.18 8.15
N VAL A 213 13.55 0.40 9.02
CA VAL A 213 12.40 -0.51 9.19
C VAL A 213 11.57 -0.58 7.90
N LEU A 214 11.25 0.58 7.31
CA LEU A 214 10.52 0.65 6.03
C LEU A 214 11.31 -0.02 4.89
N SER A 215 12.62 0.25 4.83
CA SER A 215 13.50 -0.33 3.81
C SER A 215 13.66 -1.84 3.97
N LEU A 216 13.69 -2.36 5.20
CA LEU A 216 13.72 -3.79 5.47
C LEU A 216 12.40 -4.48 5.13
N GLY A 217 11.26 -3.81 5.34
CA GLY A 217 9.97 -4.32 4.83
C GLY A 217 9.95 -4.41 3.31
N ALA A 218 10.43 -3.38 2.62
CA ALA A 218 10.56 -3.40 1.16
C ALA A 218 11.58 -4.46 0.66
N LEU A 219 12.69 -4.65 1.37
CA LEU A 219 13.65 -5.72 1.08
C LEU A 219 13.02 -7.11 1.26
N GLY A 220 12.25 -7.28 2.34
CA GLY A 220 11.44 -8.47 2.58
C GLY A 220 10.49 -8.72 1.42
N PHE A 221 9.77 -7.71 0.94
CA PHE A 221 8.90 -7.81 -0.24
C PHE A 221 9.64 -8.28 -1.49
N SER A 222 10.78 -7.68 -1.84
CA SER A 222 11.55 -8.11 -3.01
C SER A 222 12.10 -9.54 -2.87
N THR A 223 12.53 -9.91 -1.66
CA THR A 223 13.03 -11.28 -1.37
C THR A 223 11.89 -12.29 -1.44
N GLY A 224 10.73 -11.95 -0.87
CA GLY A 224 9.52 -12.75 -0.93
C GLY A 224 9.03 -12.91 -2.36
N ALA A 225 8.97 -11.83 -3.15
CA ALA A 225 8.54 -11.88 -4.55
C ALA A 225 9.45 -12.81 -5.37
N LEU A 226 10.77 -12.70 -5.22
CA LEU A 226 11.71 -13.61 -5.87
C LEU A 226 11.48 -15.07 -5.46
N GLY A 227 11.34 -15.33 -4.16
CA GLY A 227 11.07 -16.67 -3.65
C GLY A 227 9.71 -17.23 -4.09
N GLY A 228 8.67 -16.41 -4.12
CA GLY A 228 7.33 -16.76 -4.55
C GLY A 228 7.26 -17.06 -6.04
N THR A 229 7.93 -16.26 -6.87
CA THR A 229 8.10 -16.53 -8.31
C THR A 229 8.83 -17.85 -8.52
N PHE A 230 9.98 -18.03 -7.88
CA PHE A 230 10.78 -19.25 -8.01
C PHE A 230 10.01 -20.50 -7.56
N PHE A 231 9.37 -20.45 -6.39
CA PHE A 231 8.55 -21.56 -5.89
C PHE A 231 7.42 -21.91 -6.85
N ARG A 232 6.74 -20.90 -7.40
CA ARG A 232 5.64 -21.13 -8.34
C ARG A 232 6.13 -21.77 -9.64
N ILE A 233 7.26 -21.32 -10.19
CA ILE A 233 7.87 -21.90 -11.39
C ILE A 233 8.27 -23.36 -11.16
N MET A 234 8.78 -23.70 -9.98
CA MET A 234 9.18 -25.09 -9.66
C MET A 234 7.99 -26.04 -9.53
N VAL A 235 6.82 -25.55 -9.10
CA VAL A 235 5.66 -26.39 -8.76
C VAL A 235 4.66 -26.49 -9.91
N THR A 236 4.57 -25.46 -10.75
CA THR A 236 3.57 -25.38 -11.82
C THR A 236 4.23 -25.12 -13.16
N ASP A 237 3.80 -25.84 -14.19
CA ASP A 237 4.18 -25.55 -15.57
C ASP A 237 3.52 -24.24 -16.01
N MET A 238 4.33 -23.22 -16.32
CA MET A 238 3.86 -21.85 -16.52
C MET A 238 4.10 -21.39 -17.96
N ALA A 239 3.01 -20.98 -18.59
CA ALA A 239 3.01 -20.33 -19.89
C ALA A 239 3.19 -18.81 -19.74
N PHE A 240 4.41 -18.28 -19.96
CA PHE A 240 4.65 -16.84 -19.96
C PHE A 240 4.47 -16.25 -21.37
N GLY A 241 3.73 -15.15 -21.47
CA GLY A 241 3.56 -14.43 -22.72
C GLY A 241 3.56 -12.93 -22.52
N TRP A 242 3.84 -12.19 -23.58
CA TRP A 242 3.78 -10.72 -23.54
C TRP A 242 2.61 -10.21 -24.37
N GLN A 243 2.00 -9.14 -23.86
CA GLN A 243 1.03 -8.34 -24.58
C GLN A 243 1.38 -6.87 -24.36
N SER A 244 1.45 -6.11 -25.45
CA SER A 244 1.67 -4.67 -25.41
C SER A 244 0.72 -3.97 -26.38
N THR A 245 0.07 -2.92 -25.89
CA THR A 245 -0.69 -1.99 -26.73
C THR A 245 0.20 -0.91 -27.35
N LEU A 246 1.38 -0.66 -26.76
CA LEU A 246 2.32 0.41 -27.17
C LEU A 246 3.40 -0.08 -28.14
N LEU A 247 3.80 -1.35 -28.05
CA LEU A 247 4.83 -1.95 -28.90
C LEU A 247 4.18 -3.04 -29.77
N THR A 248 4.06 -2.76 -31.06
CA THR A 248 3.40 -3.65 -32.03
C THR A 248 4.35 -4.67 -32.67
N SER A 249 5.67 -4.46 -32.59
CA SER A 249 6.70 -5.36 -33.16
C SER A 249 7.49 -6.13 -32.09
N GLY A 250 7.73 -7.41 -32.34
CA GLY A 250 8.55 -8.29 -31.49
C GLY A 250 10.00 -7.81 -31.38
N GLU A 251 10.54 -7.25 -32.46
CA GLU A 251 11.89 -6.67 -32.48
C GLU A 251 12.07 -5.53 -31.46
N SER A 252 11.06 -4.66 -31.29
CA SER A 252 11.13 -3.57 -30.32
C SER A 252 11.15 -4.10 -28.88
N VAL A 253 10.38 -5.16 -28.61
CA VAL A 253 10.37 -5.84 -27.31
C VAL A 253 11.71 -6.51 -27.05
N HIS A 254 12.27 -7.21 -28.05
CA HIS A 254 13.59 -7.82 -27.95
C HIS A 254 14.70 -6.80 -27.65
N ARG A 255 14.70 -5.65 -28.34
CA ARG A 255 15.67 -4.57 -28.06
C ARG A 255 15.54 -4.04 -26.63
N LEU A 256 14.31 -3.84 -26.16
CA LEU A 256 14.06 -3.36 -24.79
C LEU A 256 14.51 -4.39 -23.74
N VAL A 257 14.16 -5.66 -23.92
CA VAL A 257 14.55 -6.77 -23.03
C VAL A 257 16.07 -6.92 -22.99
N THR A 258 16.74 -6.84 -24.15
CA THR A 258 18.20 -6.88 -24.24
C THR A 258 18.85 -5.69 -23.51
N TRP A 259 18.29 -4.49 -23.68
CA TRP A 259 18.77 -3.30 -22.98
C TRP A 259 18.60 -3.40 -21.45
N MET A 260 17.47 -3.93 -20.99
CA MET A 260 17.24 -4.22 -19.57
C MET A 260 18.17 -5.33 -19.06
N ALA A 261 18.53 -6.31 -19.89
CA ALA A 261 19.40 -7.40 -19.49
C ALA A 261 20.89 -7.03 -19.42
N LEU A 262 21.30 -5.85 -19.89
CA LEU A 262 22.71 -5.40 -19.90
C LEU A 262 23.49 -5.66 -18.59
N PRO A 263 22.93 -5.48 -17.38
CA PRO A 263 23.70 -5.69 -16.15
C PRO A 263 24.08 -7.15 -15.89
N TRP A 264 23.45 -8.12 -16.55
CA TRP A 264 23.70 -9.55 -16.36
C TRP A 264 23.87 -10.36 -17.65
N SER A 265 23.69 -9.75 -18.82
CA SER A 265 23.83 -10.40 -20.12
C SER A 265 25.23 -10.97 -20.37
N TRP A 266 26.24 -10.45 -19.68
CA TRP A 266 27.63 -10.93 -19.76
C TRP A 266 27.89 -12.25 -19.03
N VAL A 267 26.96 -12.73 -18.18
CA VAL A 267 27.16 -13.97 -17.41
C VAL A 267 26.88 -15.20 -18.27
N MET A 268 25.66 -15.30 -18.80
CA MET A 268 25.21 -16.35 -19.74
C MET A 268 24.06 -15.78 -20.59
N PRO A 269 24.35 -15.22 -21.78
CA PRO A 269 23.34 -14.55 -22.60
C PRO A 269 22.25 -15.51 -23.07
N ASP A 270 22.61 -16.74 -23.43
CA ASP A 270 21.68 -17.73 -24.01
C ASP A 270 20.60 -18.24 -23.05
N ILE A 271 20.82 -18.09 -21.73
CA ILE A 271 19.92 -18.59 -20.69
C ILE A 271 19.11 -17.45 -20.05
N PHE A 272 19.73 -16.28 -19.83
CA PHE A 272 19.11 -15.19 -19.07
C PHE A 272 18.46 -14.10 -19.94
N VAL A 273 18.57 -14.22 -21.27
CA VAL A 273 17.97 -13.29 -22.22
C VAL A 273 17.15 -14.07 -23.25
N PRO A 274 15.83 -13.83 -23.35
CA PRO A 274 15.01 -14.45 -24.37
C PRO A 274 15.46 -14.01 -25.78
N THR A 275 15.58 -14.98 -26.68
CA THR A 275 15.91 -14.72 -28.10
C THR A 275 14.73 -14.09 -28.84
N LEU A 276 14.98 -13.50 -30.01
CA LEU A 276 13.93 -12.89 -30.83
C LEU A 276 12.81 -13.90 -31.17
N GLU A 277 13.17 -15.13 -31.55
CA GLU A 277 12.22 -16.20 -31.87
C GLU A 277 11.35 -16.56 -30.66
N GLN A 278 11.93 -16.64 -29.47
CA GLN A 278 11.20 -16.91 -28.23
C GLN A 278 10.24 -15.77 -27.84
N ILE A 279 10.63 -14.52 -28.13
CA ILE A 279 9.76 -13.36 -27.89
C ILE A 279 8.61 -13.34 -28.90
N GLU A 280 8.87 -13.56 -30.18
CA GLU A 280 7.81 -13.59 -31.19
C GLU A 280 6.84 -14.77 -30.95
N GLY A 281 7.37 -15.95 -30.61
CA GLY A 281 6.60 -17.13 -30.26
C GLY A 281 5.83 -17.04 -28.94
N SER A 282 6.10 -16.05 -28.08
CA SER A 282 5.37 -15.82 -26.83
C SER A 282 4.41 -14.63 -26.88
N ARG A 283 4.15 -14.08 -28.07
CA ARG A 283 3.19 -12.98 -28.27
C ARG A 283 1.75 -13.46 -28.09
N ILE A 284 1.03 -12.87 -27.14
CA ILE A 284 -0.37 -13.20 -26.89
C ILE A 284 -1.25 -12.40 -27.87
N VAL A 285 -1.80 -13.06 -28.90
CA VAL A 285 -2.75 -12.46 -29.84
C VAL A 285 -4.18 -12.70 -29.34
N LEU A 286 -4.93 -11.61 -29.12
CA LEU A 286 -6.27 -11.66 -28.52
C LEU A 286 -7.28 -12.53 -29.30
N LYS A 287 -7.05 -12.74 -30.60
CA LYS A 287 -7.96 -13.44 -31.52
C LYS A 287 -7.73 -14.95 -31.63
N GLU A 288 -6.55 -15.45 -31.28
CA GLU A 288 -6.15 -16.85 -31.56
C GLU A 288 -5.99 -17.70 -30.28
N GLY A 289 -6.09 -17.09 -29.11
CA GLY A 289 -5.97 -17.81 -27.83
C GLY A 289 -4.60 -18.48 -27.64
N ILE A 290 -4.56 -19.58 -26.89
CA ILE A 290 -3.32 -20.31 -26.54
C ILE A 290 -2.97 -21.39 -27.58
N VAL A 291 -3.87 -21.68 -28.52
CA VAL A 291 -3.85 -22.90 -29.35
C VAL A 291 -2.69 -22.92 -30.37
N GLY A 292 -2.12 -21.76 -30.72
CA GLY A 292 -0.98 -21.63 -31.64
C GLY A 292 0.39 -21.40 -30.98
N LEU A 293 0.50 -21.38 -29.65
CA LEU A 293 1.72 -21.03 -28.93
C LEU A 293 2.56 -22.29 -28.61
N ALA A 294 3.78 -22.37 -29.14
CA ALA A 294 4.70 -23.46 -28.81
C ALA A 294 5.19 -23.35 -27.35
N SER A 295 4.88 -24.37 -26.54
CA SER A 295 5.15 -24.40 -25.10
C SER A 295 6.61 -24.12 -24.71
N GLU A 296 7.57 -24.47 -25.59
CA GLU A 296 9.00 -24.27 -25.38
C GLU A 296 9.40 -22.79 -25.31
N HIS A 297 8.79 -21.92 -26.14
CA HIS A 297 9.10 -20.48 -26.15
C HIS A 297 8.51 -19.74 -24.95
N LEU A 298 7.47 -20.30 -24.32
CA LEU A 298 6.79 -19.69 -23.19
C LEU A 298 7.54 -19.90 -21.88
N ALA A 299 8.39 -20.93 -21.76
CA ALA A 299 9.25 -21.13 -20.60
C ALA A 299 10.47 -20.19 -20.59
N ALA A 300 10.84 -19.57 -21.71
CA ALA A 300 12.09 -18.80 -21.83
C ALA A 300 12.17 -17.53 -20.95
N TRP A 301 11.03 -17.03 -20.44
CA TRP A 301 10.98 -15.76 -19.72
C TRP A 301 11.36 -15.84 -18.24
N TRP A 302 11.25 -17.00 -17.59
CA TRP A 302 11.44 -17.09 -16.15
C TRP A 302 12.86 -16.71 -15.67
N PRO A 303 13.96 -17.08 -16.36
CA PRO A 303 15.31 -16.69 -15.92
C PRO A 303 15.50 -15.18 -16.00
N PHE A 304 14.99 -14.55 -17.06
CA PHE A 304 15.01 -13.10 -17.24
C PHE A 304 14.24 -12.38 -16.12
N LEU A 305 13.05 -12.88 -15.77
CA LEU A 305 12.24 -12.29 -14.69
C LEU A 305 12.93 -12.40 -13.32
N CYS A 306 13.53 -13.55 -13.02
CA CYS A 306 14.31 -13.75 -11.80
C CYS A 306 15.52 -12.81 -11.73
N MET A 307 16.24 -12.64 -12.84
CA MET A 307 17.38 -11.71 -12.89
C MET A 307 16.93 -10.25 -12.77
N GLY A 308 15.82 -9.87 -13.40
CA GLY A 308 15.24 -8.54 -13.26
C GLY A 308 14.83 -8.23 -11.81
N LEU A 309 14.20 -9.18 -11.11
CA LEU A 309 13.90 -9.06 -9.67
C LEU A 309 15.18 -8.92 -8.84
N LEU A 310 16.19 -9.73 -9.13
CA LEU A 310 17.45 -9.72 -8.38
C LEU A 310 18.20 -8.38 -8.55
N VAL A 311 18.37 -7.93 -9.80
CA VAL A 311 19.19 -6.77 -10.14
C VAL A 311 18.48 -5.45 -9.89
N TYR A 312 17.20 -5.34 -10.21
CA TYR A 312 16.48 -4.06 -10.11
C TYR A 312 15.66 -3.90 -8.83
N ALA A 313 15.20 -5.00 -8.22
CA ALA A 313 14.43 -4.93 -6.99
C ALA A 313 15.27 -5.28 -5.74
N LEU A 314 16.03 -6.38 -5.75
CA LEU A 314 16.69 -6.89 -4.55
C LEU A 314 18.03 -6.20 -4.23
N ILE A 315 18.99 -6.19 -5.17
CA ILE A 315 20.33 -5.62 -4.95
C ILE A 315 20.28 -4.13 -4.52
N PRO A 316 19.52 -3.25 -5.21
CA PRO A 316 19.47 -1.84 -4.85
C PRO A 316 18.92 -1.63 -3.43
N ARG A 317 18.01 -2.51 -2.98
CA ARG A 317 17.45 -2.49 -1.62
C ARG A 317 18.47 -2.91 -0.57
N ILE A 318 19.27 -3.94 -0.85
CA ILE A 318 20.37 -4.36 0.04
C ILE A 318 21.36 -3.21 0.22
N ILE A 319 21.77 -2.58 -0.89
CA ILE A 319 22.66 -1.41 -0.88
C ILE A 319 22.04 -0.27 -0.07
N LEU A 320 20.77 0.06 -0.30
CA LEU A 320 20.07 1.13 0.40
C LEU A 320 19.99 0.89 1.91
N VAL A 321 19.70 -0.34 2.35
CA VAL A 321 19.69 -0.71 3.77
C VAL A 321 21.10 -0.61 4.37
N GLY A 322 22.13 -1.04 3.63
CA GLY A 322 23.53 -0.90 4.03
C GLY A 322 23.93 0.56 4.24
N LEU A 323 23.63 1.41 3.26
CA LEU A 323 23.88 2.86 3.32
C LEU A 323 23.10 3.52 4.47
N ALA A 324 21.85 3.15 4.69
CA ALA A 324 21.06 3.69 5.80
C ALA A 324 21.62 3.29 7.18
N ARG A 325 22.15 2.06 7.32
CA ARG A 325 22.83 1.63 8.54
C ARG A 325 24.13 2.40 8.78
N ALA A 326 24.91 2.64 7.72
CA ALA A 326 26.12 3.46 7.79
C ALA A 326 25.81 4.93 8.09
N ALA A 327 24.75 5.49 7.50
CA ALA A 327 24.30 6.84 7.78
C ALA A 327 23.81 6.99 9.23
N ARG A 328 23.16 5.95 9.79
CA ARG A 328 22.80 5.89 11.21
C ARG A 328 24.02 5.92 12.12
N THR A 329 25.03 5.10 11.86
CA THR A 329 26.24 5.07 12.70
C THR A 329 27.00 6.39 12.62
N LEU A 330 27.07 7.01 11.45
CA LEU A 330 27.67 8.34 11.28
C LEU A 330 26.84 9.44 11.97
N ALA A 331 25.51 9.37 11.91
CA ALA A 331 24.64 10.31 12.62
C ALA A 331 24.78 10.20 14.14
N LEU A 332 24.96 8.99 14.67
CA LEU A 332 25.25 8.75 16.09
C LEU A 332 26.65 9.23 16.48
N ALA A 333 27.65 9.06 15.60
CA ALA A 333 29.00 9.57 15.84
C ALA A 333 29.06 11.12 15.86
N ARG A 334 28.18 11.78 15.12
CA ARG A 334 28.01 13.25 15.13
C ARG A 334 27.15 13.76 16.27
N PHE A 335 26.70 12.88 17.18
CA PHE A 335 25.89 13.31 18.31
C PHE A 335 26.74 14.16 19.27
N ASP A 336 26.44 15.45 19.29
CA ASP A 336 27.15 16.40 20.13
C ASP A 336 26.79 16.23 21.61
N LEU A 337 27.76 15.72 22.38
CA LEU A 337 27.70 15.61 23.84
C LEU A 337 28.05 16.93 24.54
N SER A 338 28.48 17.97 23.82
CA SER A 338 28.78 19.30 24.37
C SER A 338 27.53 20.17 24.56
N ARG A 339 26.33 19.61 24.51
CA ARG A 339 25.10 20.37 24.76
C ARG A 339 25.02 20.88 26.21
N PRO A 340 24.37 22.04 26.46
CA PRO A 340 24.27 22.60 27.81
C PRO A 340 23.70 21.65 28.87
N GLY A 341 22.80 20.73 28.48
CA GLY A 341 22.29 19.69 29.39
C GLY A 341 23.36 18.70 29.86
N TYR A 342 24.17 18.19 28.94
CA TYR A 342 25.24 17.23 29.24
C TYR A 342 26.46 17.91 29.87
N GLN A 343 26.75 19.15 29.46
CA GLN A 343 27.77 19.97 30.12
C GLN A 343 27.42 20.27 31.57
N ARG A 344 26.15 20.59 31.88
CA ARG A 344 25.70 20.75 33.28
C ARG A 344 25.91 19.47 34.09
N LEU A 345 25.65 18.30 33.51
CA LEU A 345 25.92 17.01 34.14
C LEU A 345 27.43 16.79 34.37
N LEU A 346 28.27 17.01 33.34
CA LEU A 346 29.73 16.91 33.45
C LEU A 346 30.28 17.88 34.51
N MET A 347 29.77 19.10 34.57
CA MET A 347 30.13 20.08 35.60
C MET A 347 29.74 19.58 37.00
N ARG A 348 28.53 19.02 37.19
CA ARG A 348 28.10 18.46 38.48
C ARG A 348 28.99 17.30 38.94
N MET A 349 29.42 16.44 38.02
CA MET A 349 30.33 15.33 38.32
C MET A 349 31.74 15.80 38.69
N ARG A 350 32.29 16.78 37.96
CA ARG A 350 33.66 17.28 38.14
C ARG A 350 33.80 18.25 39.31
N THR A 351 32.77 19.00 39.66
CA THR A 351 32.84 20.02 40.71
C THR A 351 32.96 19.36 42.09
N PRO A 352 34.02 19.63 42.86
CA PRO A 352 34.11 19.15 44.23
C PRO A 352 33.07 19.89 45.08
N LEU A 353 32.16 19.14 45.71
CA LEU A 353 31.32 19.68 46.77
C LEU A 353 32.20 19.92 48.00
N MET A 354 32.61 21.17 48.20
CA MET A 354 33.13 21.61 49.49
C MET A 354 31.96 21.61 50.47
N GLY A 355 31.83 20.52 51.22
CA GLY A 355 31.07 20.54 52.44
C GLY A 355 31.71 21.59 53.34
N MET A 356 31.13 22.78 53.39
CA MET A 356 31.25 23.61 54.57
C MET A 356 30.43 22.91 55.65
N ASP A 357 30.95 21.79 56.13
CA ASP A 357 30.59 21.30 57.45
C ASP A 357 31.12 22.40 58.37
N ILE A 358 30.24 23.33 58.72
CA ILE A 358 30.47 24.21 59.85
C ILE A 358 30.42 23.26 61.04
N LYS A 359 31.49 22.47 61.23
CA LYS A 359 31.92 22.16 62.57
C LYS A 359 31.98 23.52 63.21
N GLU A 360 31.16 23.70 64.24
CA GLU A 360 31.34 24.73 65.24
C GLU A 360 32.75 24.54 65.84
N THR A 361 33.81 24.79 65.06
CA THR A 361 35.04 25.33 65.61
C THR A 361 34.54 26.56 66.32
N GLY A 362 34.58 26.55 67.66
CA GLY A 362 34.08 27.58 68.56
C GLY A 362 34.77 28.93 68.39
N GLY A 363 34.82 29.42 67.16
CA GLY A 363 35.05 30.80 66.83
C GLY A 363 33.82 31.53 67.30
N SER A 364 34.02 32.35 68.33
CA SER A 364 33.04 33.29 68.85
C SER A 364 32.28 33.89 67.68
N ARG A 365 30.97 33.71 67.69
CA ARG A 365 30.03 34.29 66.73
C ARG A 365 30.32 35.79 66.76
N ALA A 366 31.02 36.30 65.76
CA ALA A 366 31.30 37.73 65.69
C ALA A 366 29.94 38.43 65.74
N GLU A 367 29.70 39.18 66.80
CA GLU A 367 28.48 39.96 66.94
C GLU A 367 28.31 40.79 65.68
N PHE A 368 27.09 40.81 65.17
CA PHE A 368 26.72 41.65 64.04
C PHE A 368 27.01 43.10 64.41
N ARG A 369 28.19 43.61 64.02
CA ARG A 369 28.50 45.03 64.11
C ARG A 369 27.59 45.71 63.11
N ALA A 370 26.68 46.55 63.61
CA ALA A 370 25.86 47.41 62.78
C ALA A 370 26.75 48.10 61.73
N PRO A 371 26.31 48.21 60.46
CA PRO A 371 27.06 48.95 59.45
C PRO A 371 27.35 50.36 59.97
N LEU A 372 28.60 50.82 59.79
CA LEU A 372 28.98 52.19 60.12
C LEU A 372 27.97 53.18 59.51
N PRO A 373 27.57 54.23 60.24
CA PRO A 373 26.64 55.22 59.71
C PRO A 373 27.20 55.77 58.39
N ARG A 374 26.36 55.75 57.34
CA ARG A 374 26.70 56.40 56.07
C ARG A 374 27.02 57.87 56.37
N PRO A 375 28.16 58.42 55.90
CA PRO A 375 28.39 59.86 55.99
C PRO A 375 27.25 60.59 55.29
N GLU A 376 26.69 61.59 55.97
CA GLU A 376 25.60 62.40 55.45
C GLU A 376 25.97 62.97 54.07
N PRO A 377 25.09 62.84 53.06
CA PRO A 377 25.32 63.49 51.78
C PRO A 377 25.29 65.02 51.97
N ALA A 378 26.36 65.69 51.53
CA ALA A 378 26.44 67.14 51.46
C ALA A 378 25.21 67.73 50.74
N PRO A 379 24.76 68.95 51.11
CA PRO A 379 23.53 69.52 50.57
C PRO A 379 23.63 69.68 49.05
N VAL A 380 22.84 68.88 48.33
CA VAL A 380 22.62 69.01 46.90
C VAL A 380 21.79 70.27 46.68
N LYS A 381 22.37 71.27 46.02
CA LYS A 381 21.65 72.45 45.53
C LYS A 381 20.49 71.99 44.65
N ALA A 382 19.30 72.48 44.99
CA ALA A 382 18.08 72.28 44.23
C ALA A 382 18.29 72.66 42.75
N LYS A 383 18.15 71.67 41.87
CA LYS A 383 17.94 71.88 40.45
C LYS A 383 16.53 71.40 40.17
N GLU A 384 15.70 72.33 39.70
CA GLU A 384 14.26 72.18 39.45
C GLU A 384 13.92 70.85 38.76
N GLU A 385 13.11 70.03 39.42
CA GLU A 385 12.45 68.86 38.84
C GLU A 385 11.28 69.31 37.97
N ARG A 386 11.34 69.02 36.67
CA ARG A 386 10.14 68.86 35.86
C ARG A 386 9.61 67.44 36.07
N SER A 387 8.46 67.35 36.72
CA SER A 387 7.67 66.14 36.93
C SER A 387 7.27 65.49 35.60
N VAL A 388 7.79 64.28 35.32
CA VAL A 388 7.22 63.38 34.31
C VAL A 388 6.27 62.42 35.01
N VAL A 389 4.97 62.65 34.82
CA VAL A 389 3.90 61.77 35.27
C VAL A 389 3.76 60.63 34.26
N MET A 390 4.00 59.39 34.68
CA MET A 390 3.57 58.19 33.94
C MET A 390 2.40 57.53 34.70
N PRO A 391 1.18 57.51 34.14
CA PRO A 391 0.08 56.74 34.71
C PRO A 391 0.09 55.28 34.22
N GLN A 392 -0.21 54.38 35.14
CA GLN A 392 -0.53 52.96 34.89
C GLN A 392 -1.81 52.83 34.04
N PRO A 393 -1.93 51.83 33.15
CA PRO A 393 -3.22 51.49 32.56
C PRO A 393 -3.95 50.46 33.42
N ALA A 394 -5.06 50.88 34.02
CA ALA A 394 -6.12 50.01 34.52
C ALA A 394 -7.12 49.71 33.39
N ALA A 395 -7.68 48.50 33.44
CA ALA A 395 -8.79 48.03 32.62
C ALA A 395 -10.07 48.87 32.82
N ILE A 396 -10.90 49.00 31.78
CA ILE A 396 -12.36 48.79 31.80
C ILE A 396 -12.88 48.70 30.35
N LEU A 397 -13.89 47.85 30.23
CA LEU A 397 -14.77 47.49 29.12
C LEU A 397 -15.22 48.65 28.20
N ASN A 398 -15.42 48.32 26.92
CA ASN A 398 -16.47 48.94 26.12
C ASN A 398 -17.26 47.86 25.35
N THR A 399 -18.53 47.76 25.72
CA THR A 399 -19.63 47.11 25.04
C THR A 399 -20.16 48.03 23.93
N SER A 400 -20.43 47.49 22.74
CA SER A 400 -21.37 48.08 21.78
C SER A 400 -21.92 46.96 20.89
N GLU A 401 -23.20 46.61 21.05
CA GLU A 401 -23.99 45.80 20.12
C GLU A 401 -24.50 46.69 18.93
N PRO A 402 -25.37 46.20 18.02
CA PRO A 402 -25.07 45.22 16.97
C PRO A 402 -25.41 45.81 15.58
N LYS A 403 -24.80 45.31 14.50
CA LYS A 403 -25.24 45.64 13.14
C LYS A 403 -25.39 44.39 12.27
N LEU A 404 -26.63 44.24 11.83
CA LEU A 404 -27.25 43.41 10.79
C LEU A 404 -26.39 42.46 9.93
N LYS A 405 -26.91 41.22 9.87
CA LYS A 405 -26.76 40.20 8.81
C LYS A 405 -26.90 40.76 7.39
N PRO A 406 -26.19 40.15 6.43
CA PRO A 406 -26.72 39.87 5.11
C PRO A 406 -27.19 38.42 4.99
N GLU A 407 -28.35 38.29 4.36
CA GLU A 407 -29.12 37.12 4.01
C GLU A 407 -28.49 36.36 2.81
N PRO A 408 -28.55 35.02 2.77
CA PRO A 408 -28.20 34.24 1.59
C PRO A 408 -29.45 33.96 0.73
N GLU A 409 -29.34 34.26 -0.57
CA GLU A 409 -30.34 33.93 -1.60
C GLU A 409 -30.24 32.44 -2.00
N PRO A 410 -31.33 31.78 -2.43
CA PRO A 410 -31.47 30.33 -2.39
C PRO A 410 -31.20 29.64 -3.73
N GLU A 411 -30.66 28.43 -3.68
CA GLU A 411 -30.71 27.46 -4.78
C GLU A 411 -31.22 26.09 -4.29
N PRO A 412 -31.82 25.27 -5.17
CA PRO A 412 -33.00 24.48 -4.84
C PRO A 412 -32.72 23.04 -4.37
N LYS A 413 -33.72 22.51 -3.64
CA LYS A 413 -33.80 21.14 -3.11
C LYS A 413 -33.75 20.07 -4.21
N PRO A 414 -33.09 18.92 -3.98
CA PRO A 414 -33.40 17.68 -4.68
C PRO A 414 -34.63 16.99 -4.05
N ALA A 415 -35.45 16.40 -4.93
CA ALA A 415 -36.67 15.67 -4.62
C ALA A 415 -36.42 14.36 -3.85
N PRO A 416 -37.40 13.86 -3.07
CA PRO A 416 -37.32 12.57 -2.41
C PRO A 416 -37.64 11.44 -3.40
N GLY A 417 -36.65 10.60 -3.70
CA GLY A 417 -36.83 9.34 -4.41
C GLY A 417 -37.40 8.29 -3.46
N LEU A 418 -38.59 7.79 -3.81
CA LEU A 418 -39.25 6.64 -3.19
C LEU A 418 -38.33 5.42 -3.19
N GLU A 419 -38.10 4.87 -1.99
CA GLU A 419 -37.87 3.44 -1.83
C GLU A 419 -39.20 2.72 -2.11
N SER A 420 -39.23 1.95 -3.20
CA SER A 420 -40.31 1.02 -3.51
C SER A 420 -39.77 -0.40 -3.37
N GLU A 421 -40.02 -1.00 -2.22
CA GLU A 421 -39.99 -2.46 -2.03
C GLU A 421 -40.93 -3.11 -3.05
N LEU A 422 -40.40 -3.94 -3.96
CA LEU A 422 -41.20 -4.83 -4.79
C LEU A 422 -41.10 -6.26 -4.24
N LYS A 423 -42.21 -6.71 -3.63
CA LYS A 423 -42.51 -8.11 -3.31
C LYS A 423 -42.77 -8.91 -4.60
N PRO A 424 -42.50 -10.24 -4.60
CA PRO A 424 -42.75 -11.09 -5.76
C PRO A 424 -44.25 -11.41 -5.91
N GLY A 425 -44.74 -11.33 -7.14
CA GLY A 425 -46.09 -11.74 -7.57
C GLY A 425 -46.02 -12.65 -8.81
N PRO A 426 -47.09 -13.40 -9.11
CA PRO A 426 -47.04 -14.85 -9.27
C PRO A 426 -46.70 -15.34 -10.68
N GLU A 427 -46.15 -16.56 -10.73
CA GLU A 427 -45.94 -17.37 -11.94
C GLU A 427 -47.23 -17.46 -12.78
N PHE A 428 -47.17 -16.96 -14.01
CA PHE A 428 -48.16 -17.25 -15.04
C PHE A 428 -47.66 -18.40 -15.92
N ARG A 429 -48.28 -19.57 -15.77
CA ARG A 429 -48.21 -20.69 -16.70
C ARG A 429 -49.48 -20.68 -17.56
N PRO A 430 -49.37 -20.75 -18.90
CA PRO A 430 -50.29 -21.62 -19.64
C PRO A 430 -49.65 -22.22 -20.92
N PRO A 431 -50.35 -23.09 -21.67
CA PRO A 431 -50.95 -24.35 -21.27
C PRO A 431 -50.28 -25.53 -22.01
N ILE A 432 -50.46 -26.74 -21.47
CA ILE A 432 -50.16 -27.99 -22.17
C ILE A 432 -51.17 -28.11 -23.32
N LEU A 433 -50.68 -28.20 -24.56
CA LEU A 433 -51.45 -28.64 -25.71
C LEU A 433 -50.90 -29.99 -26.16
N SER A 434 -51.73 -30.99 -25.95
CA SER A 434 -51.60 -32.39 -26.34
C SER A 434 -51.59 -32.57 -27.86
N ASP A 435 -50.77 -33.53 -28.31
CA ASP A 435 -50.92 -34.42 -29.47
C ASP A 435 -52.06 -34.08 -30.45
N GLU A 436 -51.71 -33.66 -31.67
CA GLU A 436 -52.28 -34.22 -32.91
C GLU A 436 -51.39 -33.91 -34.12
N THR A 437 -50.94 -34.96 -34.78
CA THR A 437 -50.27 -35.00 -36.08
C THR A 437 -51.16 -34.39 -37.17
N ARG A 438 -50.78 -33.22 -37.73
CA ARG A 438 -51.30 -32.79 -39.04
C ARG A 438 -50.37 -31.80 -39.73
N VAL A 439 -49.61 -32.29 -40.70
CA VAL A 439 -48.92 -31.50 -41.73
C VAL A 439 -49.92 -30.54 -42.38
N LYS A 440 -49.77 -29.23 -42.15
CA LYS A 440 -50.49 -28.16 -42.86
C LYS A 440 -49.47 -27.19 -43.46
N LYS A 441 -49.65 -26.87 -44.74
CA LYS A 441 -48.86 -25.98 -45.61
C LYS A 441 -48.86 -24.48 -45.22
N ASN A 442 -48.80 -24.15 -43.93
CA ASN A 442 -48.74 -22.76 -43.44
C ASN A 442 -47.76 -22.64 -42.25
N THR A 443 -46.63 -23.36 -42.30
CA THR A 443 -45.58 -23.21 -41.30
C THR A 443 -44.90 -21.85 -41.53
N PRO A 444 -44.86 -20.95 -40.54
CA PRO A 444 -44.15 -19.69 -40.66
C PRO A 444 -42.66 -19.98 -40.88
N GLY A 445 -42.09 -19.37 -41.91
CA GLY A 445 -40.70 -19.57 -42.29
C GLY A 445 -39.75 -18.82 -41.36
N ALA A 446 -38.72 -19.47 -40.83
CA ALA A 446 -37.70 -18.79 -40.02
C ALA A 446 -36.45 -18.41 -40.82
N LEU A 447 -35.80 -17.33 -40.36
CA LEU A 447 -34.51 -16.88 -40.87
C LEU A 447 -33.43 -17.28 -39.87
N VAL A 448 -32.43 -18.03 -40.31
CA VAL A 448 -31.32 -18.40 -39.44
C VAL A 448 -30.15 -17.44 -39.69
N LEU A 449 -29.76 -16.71 -38.65
CA LEU A 449 -28.62 -15.82 -38.59
C LEU A 449 -27.45 -16.56 -37.95
N GLY A 450 -26.42 -16.82 -38.74
CA GLY A 450 -25.25 -17.55 -38.28
C GLY A 450 -23.96 -16.79 -38.59
N SER A 451 -22.96 -16.86 -37.71
CA SER A 451 -21.59 -16.37 -37.99
C SER A 451 -21.08 -16.67 -39.41
N ALA A 452 -20.88 -15.64 -40.24
CA ALA A 452 -20.44 -15.75 -41.63
C ALA A 452 -19.10 -16.49 -41.84
N ARG A 453 -18.31 -16.68 -40.76
CA ARG A 453 -17.01 -17.36 -40.80
C ARG A 453 -17.08 -18.87 -40.53
N GLY A 454 -18.22 -19.39 -40.07
CA GLY A 454 -18.33 -20.75 -39.53
C GLY A 454 -19.27 -21.71 -40.26
N PHE A 455 -20.02 -21.28 -41.29
CA PHE A 455 -20.95 -22.17 -42.00
C PHE A 455 -20.32 -22.73 -43.26
N GLN A 456 -20.08 -24.04 -43.28
CA GLN A 456 -19.95 -24.80 -44.52
C GLN A 456 -21.32 -25.31 -44.97
N GLU A 457 -21.48 -25.55 -46.27
CA GLU A 457 -22.77 -25.91 -46.89
C GLU A 457 -23.39 -27.20 -46.30
N ASN A 458 -22.56 -28.10 -45.76
CA ASN A 458 -23.00 -29.32 -45.06
C ASN A 458 -23.54 -29.08 -43.64
N ASP A 459 -23.08 -28.06 -42.92
CA ASP A 459 -23.58 -27.72 -41.57
C ASP A 459 -24.98 -27.14 -41.62
N MET A 460 -25.33 -26.49 -42.72
CA MET A 460 -26.63 -25.87 -42.96
C MET A 460 -27.76 -26.88 -43.01
N GLU A 461 -27.55 -28.02 -43.67
CA GLU A 461 -28.56 -29.08 -43.78
C GLU A 461 -28.83 -29.78 -42.43
N GLN A 462 -27.79 -29.96 -41.61
CA GLN A 462 -27.94 -30.46 -40.25
C GLN A 462 -28.71 -29.48 -39.36
N ILE A 463 -28.41 -28.19 -39.48
CA ILE A 463 -29.07 -27.14 -38.70
C ILE A 463 -30.53 -26.97 -39.13
N ARG A 464 -30.83 -27.06 -40.42
CA ARG A 464 -32.21 -27.05 -40.92
C ARG A 464 -33.00 -28.24 -40.39
N THR A 465 -32.43 -29.45 -40.48
CA THR A 465 -33.06 -30.67 -40.00
C THR A 465 -33.27 -30.64 -38.48
N GLY A 466 -32.28 -30.17 -37.71
CA GLY A 466 -32.38 -30.05 -36.26
C GLY A 466 -33.40 -29.01 -35.80
N LEU A 467 -33.49 -27.85 -36.47
CA LEU A 467 -34.50 -26.84 -36.15
C LEU A 467 -35.92 -27.31 -36.49
N GLU A 468 -36.09 -28.03 -37.60
CA GLU A 468 -37.38 -28.64 -37.97
C GLU A 468 -37.83 -29.70 -36.96
N GLN A 469 -36.92 -30.56 -36.50
CA GLN A 469 -37.23 -31.63 -35.56
C GLN A 469 -37.42 -31.15 -34.12
N GLN A 470 -36.60 -30.21 -33.66
CA GLN A 470 -36.63 -29.71 -32.28
C GLN A 470 -37.76 -28.68 -32.06
N PHE A 471 -37.97 -27.77 -33.02
CA PHE A 471 -38.89 -26.64 -32.84
C PHE A 471 -40.10 -26.67 -33.79
N GLY A 472 -40.15 -27.59 -34.76
CA GLY A 472 -41.26 -27.68 -35.71
C GLY A 472 -41.31 -26.53 -36.72
N ILE A 473 -40.17 -25.86 -36.95
CA ILE A 473 -40.08 -24.64 -37.76
C ILE A 473 -39.37 -24.93 -39.08
N HIS A 474 -39.99 -24.51 -40.18
CA HIS A 474 -39.38 -24.58 -41.51
C HIS A 474 -38.42 -23.41 -41.72
N VAL A 475 -37.16 -23.68 -42.05
CA VAL A 475 -36.16 -22.64 -42.32
C VAL A 475 -36.28 -22.17 -43.77
N THR A 476 -36.59 -20.90 -43.99
CA THR A 476 -36.78 -20.35 -45.36
C THR A 476 -35.46 -19.91 -45.98
N ASP A 477 -34.61 -19.24 -45.19
CA ASP A 477 -33.32 -18.76 -45.65
C ASP A 477 -32.35 -18.63 -44.48
N THR A 478 -31.08 -18.42 -44.80
CA THR A 478 -29.97 -18.34 -43.86
C THR A 478 -29.02 -17.21 -44.24
N VAL A 479 -28.67 -16.37 -43.28
CA VAL A 479 -27.80 -15.20 -43.48
C VAL A 479 -26.54 -15.33 -42.64
N GLY A 480 -25.39 -15.09 -43.29
CA GLY A 480 -24.11 -14.98 -42.62
C GLY A 480 -23.97 -13.61 -41.95
N ILE A 481 -23.86 -13.58 -40.62
CA ILE A 481 -23.69 -12.35 -39.82
C ILE A 481 -22.26 -12.21 -39.30
N HIS A 482 -21.77 -10.98 -39.19
CA HIS A 482 -20.45 -10.63 -38.65
C HIS A 482 -20.52 -10.19 -37.18
N PHE A 483 -21.73 -10.10 -36.61
CA PHE A 483 -22.02 -9.51 -35.31
C PHE A 483 -21.66 -8.01 -35.27
N ASP A 484 -21.82 -7.36 -36.42
CA ASP A 484 -21.72 -5.91 -36.60
C ASP A 484 -22.99 -5.43 -37.29
N PHE A 485 -23.82 -4.68 -36.56
CA PHE A 485 -25.15 -4.31 -37.01
C PHE A 485 -25.11 -3.46 -38.30
N ASP A 486 -24.14 -2.57 -38.42
CA ASP A 486 -24.03 -1.67 -39.58
C ASP A 486 -23.67 -2.44 -40.86
N GLU A 487 -22.95 -3.57 -40.75
CA GLU A 487 -22.62 -4.45 -41.87
C GLU A 487 -23.74 -5.46 -42.18
N ASP A 488 -24.44 -5.93 -41.15
CA ASP A 488 -25.38 -7.05 -41.26
C ASP A 488 -26.83 -6.59 -41.58
N GLN A 489 -27.21 -5.35 -41.25
CA GLN A 489 -28.60 -4.85 -41.33
C GLN A 489 -29.22 -4.99 -42.74
N ASP A 490 -28.49 -4.60 -43.79
CA ASP A 490 -29.01 -4.60 -45.16
C ASP A 490 -29.31 -6.02 -45.66
N GLN A 491 -28.47 -6.99 -45.28
CA GLN A 491 -28.64 -8.39 -45.67
C GLN A 491 -29.81 -9.02 -44.93
N ILE A 492 -29.93 -8.74 -43.62
CA ILE A 492 -31.07 -9.20 -42.82
C ILE A 492 -32.36 -8.58 -43.37
N ALA A 493 -32.39 -7.28 -43.64
CA ALA A 493 -33.57 -6.58 -44.16
C ALA A 493 -34.01 -7.08 -45.55
N ALA A 494 -33.07 -7.48 -46.41
CA ALA A 494 -33.38 -8.06 -47.72
C ALA A 494 -34.13 -9.40 -47.58
N GLN A 495 -33.72 -10.24 -46.63
CA GLN A 495 -34.29 -11.58 -46.44
C GLN A 495 -35.56 -11.59 -45.59
N VAL A 496 -35.67 -10.67 -44.62
CA VAL A 496 -36.87 -10.52 -43.80
C VAL A 496 -38.11 -10.19 -44.64
N LYS A 497 -37.96 -9.48 -45.77
CA LYS A 497 -39.07 -9.19 -46.70
C LYS A 497 -39.74 -10.44 -47.27
N ASN A 498 -39.02 -11.56 -47.34
CA ASN A 498 -39.51 -12.82 -47.88
C ASN A 498 -40.02 -13.79 -46.81
N LEU A 499 -39.90 -13.43 -45.52
CA LEU A 499 -40.01 -14.35 -44.39
C LEU A 499 -41.43 -14.51 -43.81
N GLY A 500 -42.36 -13.59 -44.11
CA GLY A 500 -43.71 -13.63 -43.55
C GLY A 500 -43.75 -13.28 -42.04
N GLN A 501 -44.29 -14.17 -41.18
CA GLN A 501 -44.43 -13.98 -39.72
C GLN A 501 -43.59 -14.97 -38.88
N GLY A 502 -42.46 -15.47 -39.38
CA GLY A 502 -41.63 -16.43 -38.62
C GLY A 502 -40.49 -15.81 -37.81
N PRO A 503 -39.90 -16.56 -36.85
CA PRO A 503 -38.86 -16.03 -35.96
C PRO A 503 -37.52 -15.78 -36.67
N LEU A 504 -36.76 -14.83 -36.13
CA LEU A 504 -35.34 -14.65 -36.41
C LEU A 504 -34.55 -15.53 -35.43
N ILE A 505 -33.80 -16.50 -35.93
CA ILE A 505 -33.04 -17.45 -35.12
C ILE A 505 -31.56 -17.08 -35.20
N VAL A 506 -30.94 -16.68 -34.10
CA VAL A 506 -29.50 -16.42 -34.03
C VAL A 506 -28.78 -17.61 -33.41
N LEU A 507 -27.80 -18.17 -34.12
CA LEU A 507 -26.94 -19.22 -33.60
C LEU A 507 -25.74 -18.61 -32.87
N GLN A 508 -25.58 -18.97 -31.59
CA GLN A 508 -24.54 -18.44 -30.72
C GLN A 508 -23.79 -19.55 -30.00
N GLU A 509 -22.46 -19.47 -29.99
CA GLU A 509 -21.62 -20.40 -29.25
C GLU A 509 -21.68 -20.13 -27.75
N VAL A 510 -21.97 -21.16 -26.97
CA VAL A 510 -22.24 -21.09 -25.53
C VAL A 510 -20.99 -20.74 -24.72
N TRP A 511 -19.80 -21.13 -25.17
CA TRP A 511 -18.53 -20.87 -24.49
C TRP A 511 -18.14 -19.39 -24.50
N GLN A 512 -18.66 -18.61 -25.46
CA GLN A 512 -18.39 -17.19 -25.56
C GLN A 512 -19.17 -16.45 -24.47
N PRO A 513 -18.55 -15.53 -23.70
CA PRO A 513 -19.27 -14.81 -22.66
C PRO A 513 -20.25 -13.78 -23.26
N PRO A 514 -21.41 -13.52 -22.61
CA PRO A 514 -22.36 -12.48 -23.02
C PRO A 514 -21.79 -11.08 -22.76
N ILE A 515 -20.89 -10.63 -23.64
CA ILE A 515 -20.32 -9.29 -23.60
C ILE A 515 -21.35 -8.25 -24.02
N ARG A 516 -21.18 -7.02 -23.51
CA ARG A 516 -22.11 -5.91 -23.81
C ARG A 516 -22.32 -5.67 -25.31
N GLY A 517 -21.28 -5.87 -26.13
CA GLY A 517 -21.39 -5.71 -27.59
C GLY A 517 -22.39 -6.68 -28.22
N LEU A 518 -22.33 -7.98 -27.87
CA LEU A 518 -23.25 -8.99 -28.39
C LEU A 518 -24.69 -8.77 -27.91
N LEU A 519 -24.86 -8.43 -26.63
CA LEU A 519 -26.19 -8.13 -26.09
C LEU A 519 -26.79 -6.88 -26.77
N TYR A 520 -25.96 -5.86 -27.01
CA TYR A 520 -26.38 -4.65 -27.73
C TYR A 520 -26.77 -4.98 -29.18
N TYR A 521 -26.02 -5.84 -29.85
CA TYR A 521 -26.36 -6.32 -31.20
C TYR A 521 -27.75 -6.98 -31.25
N PHE A 522 -28.09 -7.83 -30.27
CA PHE A 522 -29.44 -8.44 -30.20
C PHE A 522 -30.55 -7.41 -29.97
N VAL A 523 -30.28 -6.38 -29.17
CA VAL A 523 -31.21 -5.26 -28.97
C VAL A 523 -31.39 -4.47 -30.28
N GLN A 524 -30.31 -4.19 -31.02
CA GLN A 524 -30.38 -3.49 -32.30
C GLN A 524 -31.20 -4.26 -33.35
N ILE A 525 -31.04 -5.60 -33.41
CA ILE A 525 -31.89 -6.45 -34.25
C ILE A 525 -33.37 -6.30 -33.86
N ARG A 526 -33.68 -6.36 -32.57
CA ARG A 526 -35.06 -6.21 -32.06
C ARG A 526 -35.64 -4.82 -32.30
N GLU A 527 -34.84 -3.77 -32.19
CA GLU A 527 -35.26 -2.39 -32.47
C GLU A 527 -35.57 -2.18 -33.96
N CYS A 528 -34.79 -2.79 -34.85
CA CYS A 528 -35.01 -2.65 -36.30
C CYS A 528 -36.07 -3.60 -36.86
N PHE A 529 -36.29 -4.76 -36.22
CA PHE A 529 -37.29 -5.76 -36.62
C PHE A 529 -38.26 -6.07 -35.45
N PRO A 530 -39.05 -5.08 -34.98
CA PRO A 530 -39.86 -5.22 -33.77
C PRO A 530 -40.98 -6.26 -33.89
N ASP A 531 -41.47 -6.53 -35.11
CA ASP A 531 -42.57 -7.46 -35.39
C ASP A 531 -42.14 -8.93 -35.38
N PHE A 532 -40.84 -9.21 -35.34
CA PHE A 532 -40.28 -10.57 -35.45
C PHE A 532 -39.69 -11.06 -34.11
N PRO A 533 -40.13 -12.21 -33.57
CA PRO A 533 -39.52 -12.76 -32.37
C PRO A 533 -38.07 -13.19 -32.64
N LEU A 534 -37.18 -12.89 -31.70
CA LEU A 534 -35.75 -13.22 -31.77
C LEU A 534 -35.45 -14.42 -30.88
N TRP A 535 -34.99 -15.50 -31.47
CA TRP A 535 -34.63 -16.74 -30.79
C TRP A 535 -33.12 -16.90 -30.82
N ILE A 536 -32.49 -16.88 -29.65
CA ILE A 536 -31.06 -17.08 -29.51
C ILE A 536 -30.85 -18.56 -29.16
N VAL A 537 -30.35 -19.33 -30.12
CA VAL A 537 -30.13 -20.77 -29.96
C VAL A 537 -28.66 -21.00 -29.66
N MET A 538 -28.41 -21.54 -28.47
CA MET A 538 -27.07 -21.80 -27.95
C MET A 538 -26.57 -23.16 -28.41
N ILE A 539 -25.41 -23.16 -29.06
CA ILE A 539 -24.68 -24.33 -29.56
C ILE A 539 -23.31 -24.40 -28.89
N GLN A 540 -22.62 -25.54 -28.90
CA GLN A 540 -21.25 -25.62 -28.36
C GLN A 540 -20.21 -24.89 -29.25
N THR A 541 -19.50 -25.65 -30.09
CA THR A 541 -18.47 -25.15 -31.01
C THR A 541 -18.81 -25.68 -32.39
N MET A 542 -18.75 -24.82 -33.40
CA MET A 542 -19.14 -25.20 -34.77
C MET A 542 -18.27 -26.30 -35.38
N ASP A 543 -17.01 -26.44 -34.92
CA ASP A 543 -16.03 -27.41 -35.45
C ASP A 543 -16.13 -28.83 -34.83
N GLN A 544 -17.05 -29.08 -33.90
CA GLN A 544 -17.22 -30.39 -33.26
C GLN A 544 -18.47 -31.12 -33.78
N GLU A 545 -18.38 -32.46 -33.89
CA GLU A 545 -19.51 -33.30 -34.33
C GLU A 545 -20.70 -33.25 -33.35
N GLU A 546 -20.46 -32.91 -32.08
CA GLU A 546 -21.48 -32.82 -31.03
C GLU A 546 -21.85 -31.34 -30.73
N LYS A 547 -23.05 -30.93 -31.15
CA LYS A 547 -23.52 -29.53 -31.05
C LYS A 547 -24.37 -29.27 -29.78
N ASP A 548 -24.53 -30.28 -28.94
CA ASP A 548 -25.52 -30.30 -27.84
C ASP A 548 -25.08 -29.52 -26.60
N VAL A 549 -26.01 -28.74 -26.04
CA VAL A 549 -25.77 -27.99 -24.80
C VAL A 549 -26.54 -28.62 -23.65
N ALA A 550 -25.80 -29.07 -22.63
CA ALA A 550 -26.35 -29.69 -21.43
C ALA A 550 -27.17 -28.68 -20.60
N PRO A 551 -28.29 -29.07 -19.95
CA PRO A 551 -29.07 -28.18 -19.10
C PRO A 551 -28.28 -27.62 -17.89
N SER A 552 -27.30 -28.39 -17.42
CA SER A 552 -26.41 -28.05 -16.31
C SER A 552 -25.20 -27.20 -16.72
N ASP A 553 -25.10 -26.79 -17.98
CA ASP A 553 -23.99 -25.97 -18.45
C ASP A 553 -24.01 -24.59 -17.77
N VAL A 554 -22.89 -24.24 -17.12
CA VAL A 554 -22.74 -22.99 -16.37
C VAL A 554 -22.79 -21.78 -17.30
N ASN A 555 -22.21 -21.88 -18.49
CA ASN A 555 -22.20 -20.80 -19.48
C ASN A 555 -23.61 -20.54 -20.01
N PHE A 556 -24.40 -21.58 -20.25
CA PHE A 556 -25.81 -21.42 -20.63
C PHE A 556 -26.63 -20.69 -19.55
N GLN A 557 -26.42 -21.00 -18.27
CA GLN A 557 -27.11 -20.29 -17.19
C GLN A 557 -26.72 -18.81 -17.11
N VAL A 558 -25.44 -18.50 -17.37
CA VAL A 558 -24.96 -17.11 -17.45
C VAL A 558 -25.61 -16.37 -18.62
N TRP A 559 -25.68 -17.00 -19.80
CA TRP A 559 -26.39 -16.46 -20.96
C TRP A 559 -27.88 -16.23 -20.71
N LYS A 560 -28.56 -17.21 -20.11
CA LYS A 560 -29.97 -17.10 -19.74
C LYS A 560 -30.24 -15.94 -18.80
N SER A 561 -29.36 -15.75 -17.80
CA SER A 561 -29.45 -14.59 -16.90
C SER A 561 -29.23 -13.28 -17.64
N ALA A 562 -28.26 -13.20 -18.54
CA ALA A 562 -27.94 -11.99 -19.28
C ALA A 562 -29.04 -11.57 -20.27
N VAL A 563 -29.61 -12.52 -21.01
CA VAL A 563 -30.72 -12.26 -21.95
C VAL A 563 -31.99 -11.85 -21.19
N ASN A 564 -32.30 -12.51 -20.07
CA ASN A 564 -33.45 -12.14 -19.24
C ASN A 564 -33.35 -10.72 -18.67
N GLN A 565 -32.13 -10.20 -18.43
CA GLN A 565 -31.94 -8.81 -17.98
C GLN A 565 -32.30 -7.76 -19.05
N LEU A 566 -32.39 -8.16 -20.33
CA LEU A 566 -32.81 -7.27 -21.41
C LEU A 566 -34.32 -6.97 -21.40
N ASN A 567 -35.12 -7.77 -20.66
CA ASN A 567 -36.57 -7.56 -20.47
C ASN A 567 -37.39 -7.43 -21.77
N ASP A 568 -36.97 -8.08 -22.87
CA ASP A 568 -37.75 -8.13 -24.11
C ASP A 568 -38.62 -9.41 -24.15
N PRO A 569 -39.96 -9.32 -24.17
CA PRO A 569 -40.85 -10.49 -24.15
C PRO A 569 -40.84 -11.30 -25.45
N LEU A 570 -40.31 -10.75 -26.54
CA LEU A 570 -40.17 -11.42 -27.83
C LEU A 570 -38.75 -11.93 -28.08
N MET A 571 -37.86 -11.83 -27.07
CA MET A 571 -36.52 -12.42 -27.10
C MET A 571 -36.51 -13.70 -26.25
N THR A 572 -36.19 -14.83 -26.87
CA THR A 572 -36.14 -16.13 -26.20
C THR A 572 -34.76 -16.74 -26.37
N ILE A 573 -34.27 -17.42 -25.34
CA ILE A 573 -33.01 -18.15 -25.38
C ILE A 573 -33.29 -19.65 -25.20
N GLU A 574 -32.82 -20.43 -26.18
CA GLU A 574 -32.98 -21.87 -26.21
C GLU A 574 -31.64 -22.57 -26.40
N ARG A 575 -31.61 -23.85 -26.09
CA ARG A 575 -30.43 -24.71 -26.25
C ARG A 575 -30.59 -25.62 -27.44
N TRP A 576 -29.51 -25.88 -28.16
CA TRP A 576 -29.48 -26.91 -29.19
C TRP A 576 -29.48 -28.29 -28.54
N VAL A 577 -30.37 -29.17 -29.01
CA VAL A 577 -30.45 -30.57 -28.63
C VAL A 577 -30.56 -31.37 -29.91
N SER A 578 -29.60 -32.25 -30.14
CA SER A 578 -29.64 -33.16 -31.28
C SER A 578 -30.88 -34.06 -31.16
N PRO A 579 -31.62 -34.22 -32.26
CA PRO A 579 -32.87 -34.97 -32.28
C PRO A 579 -32.71 -36.48 -32.06
#